data_AF-A0A9D6D0B4-F1
#
_entry.id   AF-A0A9D6D0B4-F1
#
_cell.length_a   1.000
_cell.length_b   1.000
_cell.length_c   1.000
_cell.angle_alpha   90.00
_cell.angle_beta   90.00
_cell.angle_gamma   90.00
#
_symmetry.space_group_name_H-M   'P 1'
#
loop_
_entity.id
_entity.type
_entity.pdbx_description
1 polymer ?
#
loop_
_entity_poly.entity_id
_entity_poly.type
_entity_poly.pdbx_seq_one_letter_code
_entity_poly.pdbx_strand_id
1 'polypeptide(L)'
;MRAYHQITFVSLIYGVVAYAAVAAENQVSVTTDSVYRYITANGIPDHGTGHFPNRGNPNTISAQSYHYRVPLQPKLYKTSRNIGMSAFGVAVNGVPFDPSANEFWNNDRTSGWQYDALSGAINLGMDANNAHVQPGGAYHYHGIPTGLVGKLDASTHAPLVGWAADGFPIYVVYGYKDPADMTGVIVEQTSSWRLKEGTRPDGPGGRYDGTFVQDYVYTEGAGTLDECNGIYTRTPDYPGGTYAYFLTRAFPVVPRCLMGQMDDSFRKHPPQGGRGMPGGHGHPHPPFGGPPPYGPR
;
A
#
# COMPACT_ATOMS: atom_id res chain seq x y z
N MET A 1 57.26 28.55 57.94
CA MET A 1 55.84 28.82 57.63
C MET A 1 55.64 28.64 56.13
N ARG A 2 55.03 27.54 55.68
CA ARG A 2 54.69 27.28 54.26
C ARG A 2 53.17 27.16 54.17
N ALA A 3 52.55 28.03 53.38
CA ALA A 3 51.13 28.06 53.11
C ALA A 3 50.77 26.97 52.09
N TYR A 4 49.74 26.17 52.39
CA TYR A 4 49.12 25.25 51.43
C TYR A 4 47.81 25.87 50.95
N HIS A 5 47.71 26.13 49.65
CA HIS A 5 46.46 26.48 48.97
C HIS A 5 45.63 25.20 48.76
N GLN A 6 44.38 25.21 49.23
CA GLN A 6 43.39 24.21 48.83
C GLN A 6 42.77 24.61 47.50
N ILE A 7 42.77 23.69 46.53
CA ILE A 7 42.06 23.82 45.26
C ILE A 7 40.81 22.96 45.35
N THR A 8 39.63 23.58 45.31
CA THR A 8 38.34 22.91 45.28
C THR A 8 37.96 22.64 43.82
N PHE A 9 37.85 21.37 43.43
CA PHE A 9 37.33 21.00 42.11
C PHE A 9 35.80 20.92 42.16
N VAL A 10 35.13 21.76 41.37
CA VAL A 10 33.68 21.66 41.12
C VAL A 10 33.50 20.80 39.88
N SER A 11 33.08 19.55 40.05
CA SER A 11 32.66 18.68 38.94
C SER A 11 31.25 19.07 38.50
N LEU A 12 31.15 19.76 37.36
CA LEU A 12 29.88 19.88 36.63
C LEU A 12 29.56 18.54 35.96
N ILE A 13 28.54 17.84 36.47
CA ILE A 13 27.93 16.71 35.78
C ILE A 13 26.97 17.27 34.73
N TYR A 14 27.37 17.26 33.46
CA TYR A 14 26.44 17.45 32.34
C TYR A 14 25.65 16.15 32.15
N GLY A 15 24.43 16.11 32.68
CA GLY A 15 23.48 15.05 32.38
C GLY A 15 23.06 15.13 30.92
N VAL A 16 23.53 14.19 30.08
CA VAL A 16 22.98 13.98 28.74
C VAL A 16 21.65 13.26 28.93
N VAL A 17 20.54 14.01 28.88
CA VAL A 17 19.21 13.41 28.73
C VAL A 17 19.11 12.91 27.29
N ALA A 18 19.36 11.63 27.09
CA ALA A 18 19.02 10.97 25.84
C ALA A 18 17.49 10.93 25.74
N TYR A 19 16.91 11.79 24.91
CA TYR A 19 15.53 11.60 24.45
C TYR A 19 15.54 10.35 23.56
N ALA A 20 15.19 9.20 24.13
CA ALA A 20 14.75 8.08 23.32
C ALA A 20 13.50 8.56 22.56
N ALA A 21 13.60 8.68 21.24
CA ALA A 21 12.43 8.88 20.40
C ALA A 21 11.52 7.67 20.62
N VAL A 22 10.44 7.86 21.37
CA VAL A 22 9.40 6.83 21.51
C VAL A 22 8.84 6.63 20.10
N ALA A 23 8.95 5.41 19.57
CA ALA A 23 8.27 5.07 18.32
C ALA A 23 6.79 5.41 18.51
N ALA A 24 6.23 6.23 17.61
CA ALA A 24 4.81 6.56 17.69
C ALA A 24 3.99 5.27 17.71
N GLU A 25 2.99 5.19 18.58
CA GLU A 25 2.08 4.03 18.63
C GLU A 25 1.01 4.15 17.53
N ASN A 26 0.46 3.01 17.09
CA ASN A 26 -0.67 3.01 16.17
C ASN A 26 -1.88 3.71 16.81
N GLN A 27 -2.49 4.63 16.07
CA GLN A 27 -3.73 5.29 16.45
C GLN A 27 -4.69 5.29 15.27
N VAL A 28 -5.82 4.62 15.42
CA VAL A 28 -6.92 4.59 14.47
C VAL A 28 -8.24 4.68 15.22
N SER A 29 -9.15 5.51 14.73
CA SER A 29 -10.51 5.63 15.23
C SER A 29 -11.47 5.54 14.05
N VAL A 30 -12.41 4.60 14.14
CA VAL A 30 -13.48 4.41 13.16
C VAL A 30 -14.80 4.75 13.82
N THR A 31 -15.50 5.74 13.28
CA THR A 31 -16.83 6.17 13.73
C THR A 31 -17.81 6.19 12.56
N THR A 32 -19.10 6.09 12.84
CA THR A 32 -20.14 6.11 11.82
C THR A 32 -21.26 7.07 12.19
N ASP A 33 -21.82 7.75 11.20
CA ASP A 33 -23.18 8.30 11.29
C ASP A 33 -24.15 7.38 10.52
N SER A 34 -25.28 7.89 10.04
CA SER A 34 -26.25 7.10 9.25
C SER A 34 -25.87 6.92 7.77
N VAL A 35 -24.88 7.66 7.27
CA VAL A 35 -24.53 7.74 5.84
C VAL A 35 -23.08 7.33 5.60
N TYR A 36 -22.17 7.72 6.49
CA TYR A 36 -20.73 7.62 6.32
C TYR A 36 -20.04 6.90 7.47
N ARG A 37 -18.94 6.23 7.11
CA ARG A 37 -17.86 5.84 8.00
C ARG A 37 -16.75 6.87 7.90
N TYR A 38 -16.27 7.33 9.05
CA TYR A 38 -15.13 8.22 9.20
C TYR A 38 -13.98 7.45 9.82
N ILE A 39 -12.80 7.52 9.22
CA ILE A 39 -11.58 6.90 9.74
C ILE A 39 -10.55 8.00 9.99
N THR A 40 -10.23 8.26 11.25
CA THR A 40 -9.09 9.11 11.62
C THR A 40 -7.93 8.22 12.00
N ALA A 41 -6.75 8.45 11.43
CA ALA A 41 -5.58 7.59 11.64
C ALA A 41 -4.27 8.37 11.59
N ASN A 42 -3.27 7.87 12.32
CA ASN A 42 -1.92 8.41 12.27
C ASN A 42 -0.97 7.68 11.29
N GLY A 43 -1.46 6.65 10.58
CA GLY A 43 -0.69 5.93 9.57
C GLY A 43 0.47 5.08 10.11
N ILE A 44 0.62 4.94 11.42
CA ILE A 44 1.61 4.06 12.03
C ILE A 44 1.07 2.63 12.00
N PRO A 45 1.80 1.63 11.48
CA PRO A 45 1.33 0.24 11.50
C PRO A 45 1.30 -0.31 12.94
N ASP A 46 0.31 -1.13 13.23
CA ASP A 46 0.18 -1.83 14.51
C ASP A 46 1.03 -3.10 14.57
N HIS A 47 1.66 -3.51 13.47
CA HIS A 47 2.54 -4.68 13.35
C HIS A 47 4.00 -4.26 13.16
N GLY A 48 4.92 -5.24 13.29
CA GLY A 48 6.34 -4.99 13.03
C GLY A 48 6.61 -4.56 11.58
N THR A 49 7.53 -3.62 11.40
CA THR A 49 7.97 -3.11 10.11
C THR A 49 9.41 -3.53 9.81
N GLY A 50 9.83 -3.34 8.57
CA GLY A 50 11.25 -3.29 8.24
C GLY A 50 11.97 -2.14 8.94
N HIS A 51 13.30 -2.18 8.95
CA HIS A 51 14.08 -1.02 9.39
C HIS A 51 13.98 0.10 8.35
N PHE A 52 13.61 1.29 8.84
CA PHE A 52 13.57 2.53 8.07
C PHE A 52 14.28 3.63 8.89
N PRO A 53 15.25 4.35 8.31
CA PRO A 53 15.73 4.25 6.93
C PRO A 53 16.51 2.96 6.65
N ASN A 54 16.55 2.56 5.38
CA ASN A 54 17.37 1.46 4.86
C ASN A 54 18.05 1.84 3.53
N ARG A 55 18.83 0.92 2.95
CA ARG A 55 19.60 1.16 1.72
C ARG A 55 18.74 1.59 0.52
N GLY A 56 17.50 1.10 0.42
CA GLY A 56 16.57 1.44 -0.66
C GLY A 56 15.60 2.57 -0.31
N ASN A 57 15.56 3.01 0.95
CA ASN A 57 14.63 4.04 1.40
C ASN A 57 15.24 4.89 2.53
N PRO A 58 15.56 6.17 2.28
CA PRO A 58 16.20 7.04 3.27
C PRO A 58 15.21 7.65 4.28
N ASN A 59 13.91 7.37 4.18
CA ASN A 59 12.90 7.99 5.02
C ASN A 59 12.70 7.21 6.33
N THR A 60 12.27 7.91 7.38
CA THR A 60 11.89 7.32 8.68
C THR A 60 10.38 7.37 8.82
N ILE A 61 9.77 6.33 9.38
CA ILE A 61 8.32 6.32 9.67
C ILE A 61 8.00 7.44 10.68
N SER A 62 6.98 8.23 10.41
CA SER A 62 6.46 9.24 11.33
C SER A 62 4.94 9.28 11.29
N ALA A 63 4.34 9.71 12.40
CA ALA A 63 2.90 9.88 12.49
C ALA A 63 2.39 10.92 11.47
N GLN A 64 1.29 10.59 10.83
CA GLN A 64 0.56 11.41 9.87
C GLN A 64 -0.76 11.89 10.51
N SER A 65 -1.55 12.67 9.77
CA SER A 65 -2.89 13.10 10.21
C SER A 65 -3.91 12.81 9.10
N TYR A 66 -4.39 11.57 9.05
CA TYR A 66 -5.36 11.14 8.06
C TYR A 66 -6.79 11.27 8.57
N HIS A 67 -7.67 11.79 7.72
CA HIS A 67 -9.11 11.88 7.95
C HIS A 67 -9.85 11.40 6.70
N TYR A 68 -10.20 10.12 6.68
CA TYR A 68 -10.94 9.49 5.59
C TYR A 68 -12.44 9.49 5.87
N ARG A 69 -13.22 9.55 4.80
CA ARG A 69 -14.66 9.35 4.80
C ARG A 69 -15.03 8.40 3.67
N VAL A 70 -15.89 7.42 3.95
CA VAL A 70 -16.45 6.51 2.94
C VAL A 70 -17.93 6.25 3.20
N PRO A 71 -18.77 6.04 2.18
CA PRO A 71 -20.19 5.74 2.39
C PRO A 71 -20.37 4.36 3.07
N LEU A 72 -21.37 4.24 3.94
CA LEU A 72 -21.78 2.96 4.54
C LEU A 72 -22.51 2.07 3.53
N GLN A 73 -23.17 2.68 2.55
CA GLN A 73 -23.88 2.01 1.46
C GLN A 73 -23.31 2.49 0.12
N PRO A 74 -22.12 2.02 -0.26
CA PRO A 74 -21.50 2.37 -1.54
C PRO A 74 -22.39 1.93 -2.71
N LYS A 75 -22.48 2.80 -3.73
CA LYS A 75 -23.25 2.50 -4.94
C LYS A 75 -22.34 1.86 -5.99
N LEU A 76 -22.72 0.66 -6.44
CA LEU A 76 -22.03 -0.05 -7.50
C LEU A 76 -22.32 0.59 -8.87
N TYR A 77 -21.28 0.88 -9.63
CA TYR A 77 -21.32 1.43 -10.97
C TYR A 77 -21.11 0.33 -12.01
N LYS A 78 -21.52 0.61 -13.26
CA LYS A 78 -21.34 -0.30 -14.40
C LYS A 78 -19.97 -0.22 -15.05
N THR A 79 -19.18 0.78 -14.68
CA THR A 79 -17.90 1.08 -15.31
C THR A 79 -16.91 1.46 -14.23
N SER A 80 -15.76 0.80 -14.26
CA SER A 80 -14.66 1.07 -13.36
C SER A 80 -14.01 2.44 -13.63
N ARG A 81 -13.39 2.99 -12.60
CA ARG A 81 -12.64 4.26 -12.65
C ARG A 81 -11.24 4.05 -12.09
N ASN A 82 -10.23 4.40 -12.88
CA ASN A 82 -8.84 4.34 -12.42
C ASN A 82 -8.61 5.34 -11.27
N ILE A 83 -7.88 4.92 -10.23
CA ILE A 83 -7.59 5.77 -9.05
C ILE A 83 -6.44 6.77 -9.27
N GLY A 84 -5.70 6.61 -10.36
CA GLY A 84 -4.48 7.34 -10.67
C GLY A 84 -3.41 7.13 -9.61
N MET A 85 -2.94 8.25 -9.05
CA MET A 85 -1.95 8.28 -7.97
C MET A 85 -2.59 8.40 -6.57
N SER A 86 -3.91 8.24 -6.46
CA SER A 86 -4.61 8.30 -5.17
C SER A 86 -4.45 7.01 -4.38
N ALA A 87 -4.72 7.06 -3.07
CA ALA A 87 -4.83 5.84 -2.28
C ALA A 87 -6.06 5.04 -2.75
N PHE A 88 -5.90 3.73 -2.88
CA PHE A 88 -7.00 2.83 -3.21
C PHE A 88 -8.00 2.72 -2.05
N GLY A 89 -7.48 2.71 -0.82
CA GLY A 89 -8.27 2.54 0.39
C GLY A 89 -7.40 2.70 1.63
N VAL A 90 -7.99 2.40 2.79
CA VAL A 90 -7.31 2.44 4.08
C VAL A 90 -7.53 1.11 4.80
N ALA A 91 -6.45 0.56 5.35
CA ALA A 91 -6.50 -0.66 6.14
C ALA A 91 -7.19 -0.43 7.50
N VAL A 92 -7.64 -1.51 8.14
CA VAL A 92 -8.29 -1.44 9.47
C VAL A 92 -7.38 -0.87 10.56
N ASN A 93 -6.07 -0.93 10.39
CA ASN A 93 -5.09 -0.29 11.28
C ASN A 93 -4.79 1.17 10.91
N GLY A 94 -5.46 1.73 9.89
CA GLY A 94 -5.29 3.13 9.50
C GLY A 94 -4.14 3.42 8.53
N VAL A 95 -3.42 2.39 8.05
CA VAL A 95 -2.37 2.54 7.04
C VAL A 95 -2.97 2.56 5.62
N PRO A 96 -2.59 3.49 4.73
CA PRO A 96 -3.14 3.55 3.37
C PRO A 96 -2.70 2.38 2.48
N PHE A 97 -3.60 1.93 1.61
CA PHE A 97 -3.28 1.14 0.43
C PHE A 97 -3.00 2.06 -0.75
N ASP A 98 -1.78 2.03 -1.26
CA ASP A 98 -1.28 2.95 -2.26
C ASP A 98 -0.51 2.16 -3.33
N PRO A 99 -1.20 1.58 -4.32
CA PRO A 99 -0.60 0.62 -5.26
C PRO A 99 0.37 1.25 -6.26
N SER A 100 0.20 2.54 -6.56
CA SER A 100 0.86 3.19 -7.69
C SER A 100 2.23 3.73 -7.30
N ALA A 101 3.30 3.22 -7.91
CA ALA A 101 4.62 3.82 -7.79
C ALA A 101 4.67 5.15 -8.55
N ASN A 102 5.34 6.16 -8.00
CA ASN A 102 5.53 7.41 -8.72
C ASN A 102 6.71 7.38 -9.70
N GLU A 103 7.00 6.19 -10.23
CA GLU A 103 8.24 5.88 -10.93
C GLU A 103 7.92 5.50 -12.36
N PHE A 104 8.54 6.19 -13.31
CA PHE A 104 8.27 6.04 -14.73
C PHE A 104 9.58 5.80 -15.47
N TRP A 105 9.49 5.09 -16.59
CA TRP A 105 10.64 4.86 -17.44
C TRP A 105 11.32 6.20 -17.80
N ASN A 106 12.65 6.25 -17.66
CA ASN A 106 13.47 7.45 -17.82
C ASN A 106 13.05 8.67 -16.98
N ASN A 107 12.36 8.46 -15.86
CA ASN A 107 11.78 9.53 -15.04
C ASN A 107 10.80 10.42 -15.81
N ASP A 108 10.21 9.90 -16.89
CA ASP A 108 9.28 10.63 -17.73
C ASP A 108 7.88 10.05 -17.61
N ARG A 109 7.00 10.78 -16.91
CA ARG A 109 5.58 10.43 -16.79
C ARG A 109 4.87 10.35 -18.14
N THR A 110 5.32 11.14 -19.12
CA THR A 110 4.70 11.19 -20.44
C THR A 110 5.05 9.97 -21.31
N SER A 111 6.03 9.16 -20.88
CA SER A 111 6.36 7.89 -21.54
C SER A 111 5.21 6.88 -21.55
N GLY A 112 4.27 6.99 -20.60
CA GLY A 112 3.20 6.01 -20.41
C GLY A 112 3.65 4.69 -19.80
N TRP A 113 4.94 4.52 -19.43
CA TRP A 113 5.49 3.31 -18.84
C TRP A 113 5.81 3.52 -17.36
N GLN A 114 4.92 3.03 -16.50
CA GLN A 114 5.00 3.15 -15.04
C GLN A 114 5.52 1.84 -14.45
N TYR A 115 6.55 1.90 -13.61
CA TYR A 115 7.05 0.71 -12.91
C TYR A 115 5.96 0.17 -11.98
N ASP A 116 5.80 -1.15 -11.94
CA ASP A 116 5.06 -1.78 -10.85
C ASP A 116 5.92 -1.78 -9.59
N ALA A 117 5.38 -1.27 -8.48
CA ALA A 117 6.10 -1.11 -7.21
C ALA A 117 6.63 -2.44 -6.66
N LEU A 118 5.95 -3.54 -7.00
CA LEU A 118 6.28 -4.89 -6.54
C LEU A 118 7.05 -5.72 -7.59
N SER A 119 7.42 -5.15 -8.74
CA SER A 119 8.19 -5.86 -9.77
C SER A 119 9.62 -6.19 -9.36
N GLY A 120 10.19 -5.44 -8.42
CA GLY A 120 11.60 -5.53 -8.04
C GLY A 120 12.57 -4.84 -9.02
N ALA A 121 12.08 -4.26 -10.11
CA ALA A 121 12.92 -3.54 -11.07
C ALA A 121 13.49 -2.22 -10.55
N ILE A 122 12.79 -1.62 -9.58
CA ILE A 122 13.21 -0.43 -8.85
C ILE A 122 13.32 -0.76 -7.36
N ASN A 123 14.39 -0.30 -6.72
CA ASN A 123 14.59 -0.52 -5.29
C ASN A 123 13.89 0.58 -4.50
N LEU A 124 12.65 0.33 -4.07
CA LEU A 124 11.86 1.23 -3.23
C LEU A 124 12.14 1.06 -1.72
N GLY A 125 13.04 0.14 -1.35
CA GLY A 125 13.34 -0.21 0.04
C GLY A 125 12.15 -0.85 0.78
N MET A 126 11.37 -1.67 0.06
CA MET A 126 10.19 -2.35 0.57
C MET A 126 10.52 -3.27 1.75
N ASP A 127 9.59 -3.39 2.70
CA ASP A 127 9.67 -4.37 3.79
C ASP A 127 8.84 -5.64 3.52
N ALA A 128 8.83 -6.56 4.49
CA ALA A 128 8.10 -7.84 4.40
C ALA A 128 6.57 -7.69 4.38
N ASN A 129 6.05 -6.48 4.60
CA ASN A 129 4.63 -6.15 4.53
C ASN A 129 4.25 -5.54 3.17
N ASN A 130 5.15 -5.62 2.17
CA ASN A 130 4.97 -4.98 0.87
C ASN A 130 4.71 -3.48 1.00
N ALA A 131 5.41 -2.83 1.92
CA ALA A 131 5.28 -1.41 2.21
C ALA A 131 6.62 -0.70 2.23
N HIS A 132 6.58 0.62 2.07
CA HIS A 132 7.73 1.47 2.30
C HIS A 132 7.29 2.85 2.81
N VAL A 133 8.27 3.72 3.03
CA VAL A 133 8.07 5.05 3.61
C VAL A 133 8.29 6.14 2.57
N GLN A 134 7.28 6.96 2.32
CA GLN A 134 7.39 8.13 1.44
C GLN A 134 8.15 9.28 2.13
N PRO A 135 8.69 10.25 1.37
CA PRO A 135 9.14 11.52 1.92
C PRO A 135 8.06 12.14 2.83
N GLY A 136 8.45 12.61 4.01
CA GLY A 136 7.50 13.06 5.06
C GLY A 136 7.09 11.97 6.06
N GLY A 137 7.53 10.72 5.85
CA GLY A 137 7.44 9.64 6.82
C GLY A 137 6.18 8.78 6.77
N ALA A 138 5.36 8.95 5.72
CA ALA A 138 4.16 8.17 5.51
C ALA A 138 4.48 6.72 5.09
N TYR A 139 4.21 5.77 5.98
CA TYR A 139 4.26 4.34 5.70
C TYR A 139 2.95 3.89 5.00
N HIS A 140 3.04 3.10 3.94
CA HIS A 140 1.87 2.68 3.14
C HIS A 140 2.13 1.36 2.42
N TYR A 141 1.06 0.60 2.16
CA TYR A 141 1.12 -0.71 1.51
C TYR A 141 0.97 -0.59 -0.01
N HIS A 142 1.90 -1.19 -0.75
CA HIS A 142 1.74 -1.48 -2.18
C HIS A 142 1.16 -2.87 -2.44
N GLY A 143 1.20 -3.76 -1.45
CA GLY A 143 0.77 -5.15 -1.56
C GLY A 143 0.06 -5.69 -0.33
N ILE A 144 0.06 -7.02 -0.17
CA ILE A 144 -0.57 -7.68 0.97
C ILE A 144 0.22 -7.36 2.26
N PRO A 145 -0.42 -6.76 3.28
CA PRO A 145 0.25 -6.41 4.53
C PRO A 145 0.37 -7.64 5.44
N THR A 146 1.41 -8.46 5.22
CA THR A 146 1.59 -9.77 5.88
C THR A 146 1.46 -9.69 7.41
N GLY A 147 2.07 -8.68 8.05
CA GLY A 147 1.99 -8.48 9.49
C GLY A 147 0.60 -8.11 10.00
N LEU A 148 -0.21 -7.39 9.21
CA LEU A 148 -1.61 -7.14 9.52
C LEU A 148 -2.44 -8.41 9.33
N VAL A 149 -2.32 -9.06 8.18
CA VAL A 149 -3.07 -10.29 7.85
C VAL A 149 -2.81 -11.39 8.88
N GLY A 150 -1.57 -11.56 9.33
CA GLY A 150 -1.21 -12.57 10.33
C GLY A 150 -1.85 -12.37 11.72
N LYS A 151 -2.43 -11.19 11.99
CA LYS A 151 -3.17 -10.91 13.24
C LYS A 151 -4.67 -11.12 13.11
N LEU A 152 -5.19 -11.17 11.89
CA LEU A 152 -6.61 -11.25 11.64
C LEU A 152 -7.04 -12.72 11.58
N ASP A 153 -8.22 -13.01 12.13
CA ASP A 153 -8.76 -14.37 12.11
C ASP A 153 -9.20 -14.75 10.69
N ALA A 154 -8.65 -15.83 10.16
CA ALA A 154 -8.96 -16.37 8.84
C ALA A 154 -9.67 -17.74 8.93
N SER A 155 -10.16 -18.13 10.10
CA SER A 155 -10.68 -19.48 10.37
C SER A 155 -12.02 -19.80 9.69
N THR A 156 -12.76 -18.80 9.21
CA THR A 156 -14.11 -18.96 8.63
C THR A 156 -14.34 -18.24 7.31
N HIS A 157 -13.60 -17.16 7.01
CA HIS A 157 -13.58 -16.42 5.75
C HIS A 157 -12.29 -15.54 5.72
N ALA A 158 -11.92 -14.97 4.57
CA ALA A 158 -10.86 -13.96 4.59
C ALA A 158 -11.27 -12.77 5.47
N PRO A 159 -10.34 -12.24 6.28
CA PRO A 159 -10.64 -11.12 7.14
C PRO A 159 -10.84 -9.85 6.32
N LEU A 160 -11.78 -9.02 6.74
CA LEU A 160 -11.89 -7.64 6.30
C LEU A 160 -10.59 -6.91 6.68
N VAL A 161 -9.85 -6.43 5.69
CA VAL A 161 -8.57 -5.73 5.92
C VAL A 161 -8.67 -4.23 5.76
N GLY A 162 -9.79 -3.71 5.26
CA GLY A 162 -10.01 -2.27 5.14
C GLY A 162 -11.21 -1.90 4.31
N TRP A 163 -11.27 -0.61 3.96
CA TRP A 163 -12.29 -0.05 3.09
C TRP A 163 -11.65 0.71 1.94
N ALA A 164 -12.15 0.46 0.73
CA ALA A 164 -11.74 1.19 -0.46
C ALA A 164 -12.26 2.63 -0.42
N ALA A 165 -11.66 3.51 -1.21
CA ALA A 165 -11.99 4.93 -1.25
C ALA A 165 -13.43 5.22 -1.68
N ASP A 166 -14.13 4.25 -2.26
CA ASP A 166 -15.55 4.32 -2.60
C ASP A 166 -16.49 3.70 -1.55
N GLY A 167 -15.93 3.09 -0.49
CA GLY A 167 -16.65 2.51 0.65
C GLY A 167 -16.89 1.01 0.61
N PHE A 168 -16.60 0.32 -0.50
CA PHE A 168 -16.68 -1.14 -0.51
C PHE A 168 -15.57 -1.77 0.37
N PRO A 169 -15.86 -2.93 0.99
CA PRO A 169 -14.86 -3.63 1.80
C PRO A 169 -13.71 -4.21 0.96
N ILE A 170 -12.55 -4.34 1.60
CA ILE A 170 -11.36 -4.97 1.06
C ILE A 170 -11.06 -6.24 1.87
N TYR A 171 -10.93 -7.37 1.19
CA TYR A 171 -10.51 -8.66 1.73
C TYR A 171 -9.17 -9.10 1.14
N VAL A 172 -8.62 -10.21 1.61
CA VAL A 172 -7.31 -10.73 1.16
C VAL A 172 -7.43 -12.19 0.72
N VAL A 173 -7.08 -12.44 -0.55
CA VAL A 173 -6.77 -13.75 -1.17
C VAL A 173 -7.88 -14.80 -1.16
N TYR A 174 -8.67 -14.98 -0.11
CA TYR A 174 -9.62 -16.09 0.00
C TYR A 174 -11.07 -15.60 0.12
N GLY A 175 -12.02 -16.38 -0.38
CA GLY A 175 -13.44 -16.10 -0.24
C GLY A 175 -14.29 -17.31 -0.62
N TYR A 176 -15.60 -17.24 -0.46
CA TYR A 176 -16.48 -18.34 -0.85
C TYR A 176 -16.40 -18.64 -2.35
N LYS A 177 -16.36 -19.92 -2.71
CA LYS A 177 -16.37 -20.37 -4.11
C LYS A 177 -17.66 -19.99 -4.81
N ASP A 178 -18.79 -20.21 -4.15
CA ASP A 178 -20.07 -19.65 -4.55
C ASP A 178 -20.27 -18.35 -3.75
N PRO A 179 -20.21 -17.17 -4.39
CA PRO A 179 -20.35 -15.89 -3.70
C PRO A 179 -21.70 -15.70 -2.99
N ALA A 180 -22.71 -16.51 -3.29
CA ALA A 180 -24.03 -16.45 -2.66
C ALA A 180 -24.17 -17.41 -1.46
N ASP A 181 -23.26 -18.38 -1.29
CA ASP A 181 -23.33 -19.42 -0.26
C ASP A 181 -22.21 -19.27 0.79
N MET A 182 -22.58 -18.67 1.93
CA MET A 182 -21.67 -18.48 3.08
C MET A 182 -21.39 -19.77 3.87
N THR A 183 -21.98 -20.90 3.49
CA THR A 183 -21.67 -22.22 4.07
C THR A 183 -20.75 -23.04 3.18
N GLY A 184 -20.43 -22.52 2.00
CA GLY A 184 -19.64 -23.20 0.97
C GLY A 184 -18.14 -23.23 1.25
N VAL A 185 -17.42 -23.87 0.33
CA VAL A 185 -15.96 -24.00 0.38
C VAL A 185 -15.30 -22.64 0.11
N ILE A 186 -14.27 -22.32 0.89
CA ILE A 186 -13.41 -21.16 0.69
C ILE A 186 -12.33 -21.51 -0.34
N VAL A 187 -12.14 -20.64 -1.33
CA VAL A 187 -11.14 -20.78 -2.39
C VAL A 187 -10.35 -19.49 -2.54
N GLU A 188 -9.20 -19.59 -3.21
CA GLU A 188 -8.44 -18.41 -3.60
C GLU A 188 -9.23 -17.60 -4.64
N GLN A 189 -9.36 -16.30 -4.39
CA GLN A 189 -9.88 -15.30 -5.30
C GLN A 189 -8.72 -14.72 -6.11
N THR A 190 -8.70 -15.03 -7.40
CA THR A 190 -7.54 -14.78 -8.26
C THR A 190 -7.81 -13.64 -9.24
N SER A 191 -6.82 -12.78 -9.44
CA SER A 191 -6.85 -11.73 -10.47
C SER A 191 -7.04 -12.31 -11.87
N SER A 192 -7.79 -11.58 -12.70
CA SER A 192 -8.00 -11.86 -14.12
C SER A 192 -7.01 -11.11 -15.04
N TRP A 193 -6.05 -10.39 -14.48
CA TRP A 193 -4.97 -9.76 -15.25
C TRP A 193 -3.88 -10.76 -15.59
N ARG A 194 -3.39 -10.70 -16.83
CA ARG A 194 -2.34 -11.59 -17.35
C ARG A 194 -1.18 -10.77 -17.87
N LEU A 195 0.02 -11.31 -17.73
CA LEU A 195 1.19 -10.77 -18.40
C LEU A 195 0.97 -10.93 -19.92
N LYS A 196 1.21 -9.87 -20.68
CA LYS A 196 1.18 -9.93 -22.14
C LYS A 196 2.28 -10.86 -22.65
N GLU A 197 2.05 -11.50 -23.79
CA GLU A 197 3.09 -12.28 -24.47
C GLU A 197 3.90 -11.43 -25.45
N GLY A 198 5.13 -11.84 -25.74
CA GLY A 198 5.98 -11.19 -26.75
C GLY A 198 6.84 -10.04 -26.20
N THR A 199 7.02 -9.00 -27.02
CA THR A 199 7.91 -7.87 -26.73
C THR A 199 7.18 -6.53 -26.80
N ARG A 200 7.62 -5.57 -25.98
CA ARG A 200 7.15 -4.18 -26.02
C ARG A 200 7.53 -3.57 -27.37
N PRO A 201 6.59 -3.00 -28.12
CA PRO A 201 6.87 -2.44 -29.44
C PRO A 201 7.63 -1.11 -29.38
N ASP A 202 7.58 -0.42 -28.25
CA ASP A 202 8.13 0.91 -28.01
C ASP A 202 8.60 1.10 -26.55
N GLY A 203 9.00 2.33 -26.22
CA GLY A 203 9.41 2.73 -24.87
C GLY A 203 10.60 1.91 -24.34
N PRO A 204 10.47 1.24 -23.18
CA PRO A 204 11.53 0.43 -22.59
C PRO A 204 12.03 -0.73 -23.46
N GLY A 205 11.24 -1.16 -24.46
CA GLY A 205 11.55 -2.34 -25.27
C GLY A 205 11.62 -3.64 -24.44
N GLY A 206 12.20 -4.70 -25.00
CA GLY A 206 12.35 -6.00 -24.32
C GLY A 206 11.04 -6.80 -24.24
N ARG A 207 11.06 -7.92 -23.50
CA ARG A 207 9.87 -8.76 -23.28
C ARG A 207 8.92 -8.11 -22.27
N TYR A 208 7.63 -8.39 -22.39
CA TYR A 208 6.72 -8.17 -21.27
C TYR A 208 7.12 -9.12 -20.14
N ASP A 209 7.58 -8.57 -19.03
CA ASP A 209 8.16 -9.32 -17.91
C ASP A 209 7.56 -8.94 -16.55
N GLY A 210 6.63 -7.99 -16.53
CA GLY A 210 5.94 -7.54 -15.32
C GLY A 210 6.64 -6.37 -14.63
N THR A 211 7.73 -5.86 -15.23
CA THR A 211 8.42 -4.65 -14.76
C THR A 211 7.49 -3.44 -14.73
N PHE A 212 6.64 -3.30 -15.75
CA PHE A 212 5.74 -2.15 -15.90
C PHE A 212 4.28 -2.56 -15.72
N VAL A 213 3.47 -1.64 -15.19
CA VAL A 213 2.01 -1.79 -15.10
C VAL A 213 1.41 -2.10 -16.48
N GLN A 214 1.96 -1.51 -17.55
CA GLN A 214 1.53 -1.68 -18.93
C GLN A 214 1.88 -3.05 -19.53
N ASP A 215 2.66 -3.88 -18.84
CA ASP A 215 2.95 -5.24 -19.27
C ASP A 215 1.75 -6.17 -19.09
N TYR A 216 0.76 -5.77 -18.30
CA TYR A 216 -0.41 -6.57 -17.99
C TYR A 216 -1.60 -6.18 -18.86
N VAL A 217 -2.47 -7.16 -19.10
CA VAL A 217 -3.75 -6.99 -19.80
C VAL A 217 -4.84 -7.70 -19.00
N TYR A 218 -5.99 -7.05 -18.84
CA TYR A 218 -7.16 -7.70 -18.25
C TYR A 218 -7.72 -8.73 -19.24
N THR A 219 -7.95 -9.96 -18.76
CA THR A 219 -8.58 -11.04 -19.54
C THR A 219 -9.76 -11.56 -18.75
N GLU A 220 -10.97 -11.15 -19.13
CA GLU A 220 -12.20 -11.54 -18.45
C GLU A 220 -12.30 -13.06 -18.26
N GLY A 221 -12.64 -13.48 -17.05
CA GLY A 221 -12.79 -14.90 -16.68
C GLY A 221 -11.48 -15.69 -16.60
N ALA A 222 -10.31 -15.06 -16.78
CA ALA A 222 -9.04 -15.75 -16.60
C ALA A 222 -8.81 -16.13 -15.12
N GLY A 223 -9.27 -15.28 -14.19
CA GLY A 223 -9.36 -15.53 -12.76
C GLY A 223 -10.82 -15.52 -12.30
N THR A 224 -11.03 -15.33 -11.00
CA THR A 224 -12.37 -15.28 -10.39
C THR A 224 -12.91 -13.86 -10.23
N LEU A 225 -12.03 -12.86 -10.35
CA LEU A 225 -12.33 -11.46 -10.07
C LEU A 225 -12.41 -10.62 -11.35
N ASP A 226 -13.10 -9.49 -11.27
CA ASP A 226 -13.21 -8.51 -12.35
C ASP A 226 -11.93 -7.65 -12.54
N GLU A 227 -11.99 -6.63 -13.40
CA GLU A 227 -10.83 -5.79 -13.72
C GLU A 227 -10.31 -4.96 -12.53
N CYS A 228 -11.13 -4.73 -11.51
CA CYS A 228 -10.74 -4.09 -10.27
C CYS A 228 -10.45 -5.10 -9.15
N ASN A 229 -10.23 -6.37 -9.49
CA ASN A 229 -10.07 -7.45 -8.52
C ASN A 229 -11.23 -7.52 -7.51
N GLY A 230 -12.45 -7.28 -7.96
CA GLY A 230 -13.62 -7.42 -7.11
C GLY A 230 -14.65 -8.42 -7.65
N ILE A 231 -15.60 -8.73 -6.77
CA ILE A 231 -16.73 -9.62 -7.05
C ILE A 231 -17.88 -9.26 -6.10
N TYR A 232 -19.12 -9.46 -6.54
CA TYR A 232 -20.26 -9.40 -5.64
C TYR A 232 -20.36 -10.69 -4.83
N THR A 233 -20.29 -10.58 -3.50
CA THR A 233 -20.23 -11.73 -2.60
C THR A 233 -20.89 -11.45 -1.25
N ARG A 234 -21.34 -12.50 -0.57
CA ARG A 234 -21.76 -12.47 0.82
C ARG A 234 -20.58 -12.83 1.72
N THR A 235 -20.48 -12.13 2.84
CA THR A 235 -19.40 -12.32 3.83
C THR A 235 -20.00 -12.25 5.23
N PRO A 236 -19.29 -12.74 6.27
CA PRO A 236 -19.75 -12.56 7.66
C PRO A 236 -20.05 -11.09 8.01
N ASP A 237 -19.24 -10.15 7.51
CA ASP A 237 -19.42 -8.71 7.72
C ASP A 237 -20.57 -8.11 6.90
N TYR A 238 -20.89 -8.72 5.75
CA TYR A 238 -21.94 -8.27 4.83
C TYR A 238 -22.84 -9.46 4.40
N PRO A 239 -23.68 -9.99 5.29
CA PRO A 239 -24.48 -11.19 5.02
C PRO A 239 -25.57 -10.96 3.97
N GLY A 240 -25.99 -9.71 3.78
CA GLY A 240 -26.90 -9.31 2.70
C GLY A 240 -26.26 -9.28 1.30
N GLY A 241 -24.94 -9.43 1.22
CA GLY A 241 -24.16 -9.31 -0.01
C GLY A 241 -23.68 -7.87 -0.25
N THR A 242 -22.48 -7.76 -0.80
CA THR A 242 -21.86 -6.51 -1.22
C THR A 242 -20.92 -6.77 -2.37
N TYR A 243 -20.63 -5.76 -3.17
CA TYR A 243 -19.42 -5.80 -3.97
C TYR A 243 -18.22 -5.66 -3.04
N ALA A 244 -17.18 -6.45 -3.25
CA ALA A 244 -16.00 -6.47 -2.40
C ALA A 244 -14.75 -6.58 -3.26
N TYR A 245 -13.69 -5.86 -2.87
CA TYR A 245 -12.39 -5.95 -3.49
C TYR A 245 -11.51 -6.97 -2.77
N PHE A 246 -10.59 -7.57 -3.50
CA PHE A 246 -9.62 -8.51 -2.96
C PHE A 246 -8.19 -8.05 -3.26
N LEU A 247 -7.35 -8.07 -2.24
CA LEU A 247 -5.91 -8.11 -2.44
C LEU A 247 -5.56 -9.50 -2.98
N THR A 248 -4.82 -9.57 -4.08
CA THR A 248 -4.51 -10.84 -4.75
C THR A 248 -3.02 -11.16 -4.72
N ARG A 249 -2.66 -12.42 -4.96
CA ARG A 249 -1.24 -12.83 -5.03
C ARG A 249 -0.53 -12.42 -6.32
N ALA A 250 -1.30 -12.13 -7.37
CA ALA A 250 -0.79 -11.73 -8.67
C ALA A 250 -1.09 -10.25 -8.93
N PHE A 251 -0.58 -9.69 -10.01
CA PHE A 251 -0.93 -8.32 -10.40
C PHE A 251 -2.42 -8.18 -10.73
N PRO A 252 -3.08 -7.06 -10.37
CA PRO A 252 -2.70 -6.13 -9.31
C PRO A 252 -2.74 -6.82 -7.95
N VAL A 253 -1.72 -6.61 -7.10
CA VAL A 253 -1.80 -7.10 -5.71
C VAL A 253 -2.83 -6.28 -4.94
N VAL A 254 -2.73 -4.95 -5.03
CA VAL A 254 -3.76 -4.00 -4.59
C VAL A 254 -4.48 -3.45 -5.84
N PRO A 255 -5.82 -3.39 -5.86
CA PRO A 255 -6.57 -2.89 -7.02
C PRO A 255 -6.18 -1.48 -7.47
N ARG A 256 -6.31 -1.21 -8.77
CA ARG A 256 -5.96 0.10 -9.39
C ARG A 256 -7.17 0.87 -9.91
N CYS A 257 -8.37 0.38 -9.65
CA CYS A 257 -9.62 1.01 -10.03
C CYS A 257 -10.71 0.78 -8.99
N LEU A 258 -11.76 1.60 -9.08
CA LEU A 258 -12.94 1.56 -8.23
C LEU A 258 -14.19 1.36 -9.09
N MET A 259 -15.13 0.57 -8.58
CA MET A 259 -16.48 0.34 -9.08
C MET A 259 -17.53 1.23 -8.40
N GLY A 260 -17.13 2.17 -7.54
CA GLY A 260 -17.98 3.19 -6.96
C GLY A 260 -17.43 4.61 -7.11
N GLN A 261 -18.07 5.56 -6.43
CA GLN A 261 -17.60 6.94 -6.38
C GLN A 261 -16.52 7.09 -5.31
N MET A 262 -15.29 7.36 -5.73
CA MET A 262 -14.20 7.73 -4.83
C MET A 262 -14.56 8.97 -4.01
N ASP A 263 -14.30 8.90 -2.70
CA ASP A 263 -14.34 10.06 -1.80
C ASP A 263 -13.04 10.86 -1.89
N ASP A 264 -13.18 12.19 -1.87
CA ASP A 264 -12.07 13.13 -2.06
C ASP A 264 -11.01 13.04 -0.96
N SER A 265 -11.36 12.53 0.23
CA SER A 265 -10.40 12.31 1.33
C SER A 265 -9.26 11.34 1.01
N PHE A 266 -9.38 10.55 -0.06
CA PHE A 266 -8.32 9.63 -0.52
C PHE A 266 -7.44 10.21 -1.63
N ARG A 267 -7.77 11.40 -2.15
CA ARG A 267 -6.94 12.06 -3.16
C ARG A 267 -5.66 12.56 -2.50
N LYS A 268 -4.52 12.22 -3.10
CA LYS A 268 -3.24 12.81 -2.68
C LYS A 268 -3.20 14.25 -3.16
N HIS A 269 -3.25 15.20 -2.23
CA HIS A 269 -2.93 16.58 -2.55
C HIS A 269 -1.41 16.74 -2.71
N PRO A 270 -0.94 17.62 -3.61
CA PRO A 270 0.44 18.06 -3.57
C PRO A 270 0.73 18.64 -2.16
N PRO A 271 1.95 18.49 -1.61
CA PRO A 271 2.28 19.08 -0.33
C PRO A 271 1.98 20.59 -0.36
N GLN A 272 1.01 21.06 0.43
CA GLN A 272 0.86 22.49 0.67
C GLN A 272 2.01 22.94 1.58
N GLY A 273 2.92 23.78 1.07
CA GLY A 273 3.78 24.61 1.92
C GLY A 273 5.22 24.16 2.16
N GLY A 274 5.78 23.22 1.40
CA GLY A 274 7.23 23.00 1.35
C GLY A 274 7.84 23.80 0.21
N ARG A 275 8.70 24.79 0.48
CA ARG A 275 9.56 25.41 -0.55
C ARG A 275 10.17 24.29 -1.40
N GLY A 276 9.98 24.37 -2.72
CA GLY A 276 10.45 23.36 -3.66
C GLY A 276 11.89 22.97 -3.38
N MET A 277 12.05 21.76 -2.84
CA MET A 277 13.32 21.06 -2.96
C MET A 277 13.41 20.62 -4.42
N PRO A 278 14.51 20.91 -5.13
CA PRO A 278 14.73 20.37 -6.47
C PRO A 278 14.50 18.86 -6.42
N GLY A 279 13.77 18.33 -7.40
CA GLY A 279 13.48 16.91 -7.50
C GLY A 279 14.72 16.10 -7.14
N GLY A 280 14.57 15.25 -6.10
CA GLY A 280 15.66 14.44 -5.59
C GLY A 280 16.37 13.81 -6.77
N HIS A 281 17.68 14.06 -6.86
CA HIS A 281 18.52 13.53 -7.91
C HIS A 281 18.18 12.07 -8.12
N GLY A 282 17.59 11.78 -9.29
CA GLY A 282 17.30 10.42 -9.70
C GLY A 282 18.54 9.58 -9.48
N HIS A 283 18.37 8.44 -8.84
CA HIS A 283 19.44 7.47 -8.73
C HIS A 283 20.00 7.23 -10.14
N PRO A 284 21.30 7.45 -10.40
CA PRO A 284 21.88 6.98 -11.64
C PRO A 284 21.79 5.45 -11.61
N HIS A 285 20.87 4.90 -12.39
CA HIS A 285 20.80 3.47 -12.61
C HIS A 285 22.08 3.02 -13.32
N PRO A 286 22.78 1.98 -12.84
CA PRO A 286 23.84 1.37 -13.62
C PRO A 286 23.23 0.79 -14.92
N PRO A 287 23.97 0.81 -16.05
CA PRO A 287 23.49 0.21 -17.29
C PRO A 287 23.27 -1.29 -17.07
N PHE A 288 22.05 -1.73 -17.42
CA PHE A 288 21.59 -3.10 -17.62
C PHE A 288 22.59 -4.21 -17.28
N GLY A 289 22.51 -4.73 -16.06
CA GLY A 289 22.95 -6.10 -15.77
C GLY A 289 21.87 -7.06 -16.26
N GLY A 290 22.26 -8.05 -17.06
CA GLY A 290 21.36 -9.03 -17.70
C GLY A 290 20.50 -9.84 -16.72
N PRO A 291 19.61 -10.70 -17.25
CA PRO A 291 18.59 -11.38 -16.46
C PRO A 291 19.18 -12.22 -15.31
N PRO A 292 18.55 -12.24 -14.13
CA PRO A 292 18.94 -13.12 -13.04
C PRO A 292 18.79 -14.59 -13.47
N PRO A 293 19.71 -15.49 -13.08
CA PRO A 293 19.50 -16.89 -13.30
C PRO A 293 18.58 -17.45 -12.20
N TYR A 294 17.76 -18.42 -12.60
CA TYR A 294 16.99 -19.38 -11.78
C TYR A 294 15.51 -19.07 -11.49
N GLY A 295 14.65 -19.81 -12.19
CA GLY A 295 13.34 -20.26 -11.73
C GLY A 295 13.43 -21.43 -10.73
N PRO A 296 12.28 -21.95 -10.29
CA PRO A 296 12.08 -22.49 -8.94
C PRO A 296 12.56 -23.94 -8.75
N ARG A 297 12.86 -24.27 -7.49
CA ARG A 297 12.56 -25.58 -6.90
C ARG A 297 11.43 -25.41 -5.91
#